data_AF-A0A6V7K4L5-F1
#
_entry.id   AF-A0A6V7K4L5-F1
#
_cell.length_a   1.000
_cell.length_b   1.000
_cell.length_c   1.000
_cell.angle_alpha   90.00
_cell.angle_beta   90.00
_cell.angle_gamma   90.00
#
_symmetry.space_group_name_H-M   'P 1'
#
loop_
_entity.id
_entity.type
_entity.pdbx_description
1 polymer ?
#
loop_
_entity_poly.entity_id
_entity_poly.type
_entity_poly.pdbx_seq_one_letter_code
_entity_poly.pdbx_strand_id
1 'polypeptide(L)'
;LKAPIQTGKDIGVVGLPKVLTPPPYGTRCFFLGWGYSESSKTVLRWTKFKILKPEQCPEVDLRVEGEICARDSKKISYTAPVTVQSIFNYRFLHITCDPGSIFSKGDSGGPLVCNGIVTGILQIGANVANHAATFPLVSHYVTFIEEACAD
;
A
#
# COMPACT_ATOMS: atom_id res chain seq x y z
N LEU A 1 1.47 20.24 -7.02
CA LEU A 1 2.93 20.29 -7.37
C LEU A 1 3.29 21.70 -7.82
N LYS A 2 4.58 22.10 -7.89
CA LYS A 2 4.96 23.43 -8.44
C LYS A 2 4.87 23.53 -9.98
N ALA A 3 4.94 22.39 -10.66
CA ALA A 3 4.72 22.25 -12.10
C ALA A 3 4.32 20.79 -12.40
N PRO A 4 3.73 20.48 -13.56
CA PRO A 4 3.52 19.11 -14.02
C PRO A 4 4.85 18.35 -14.16
N ILE A 5 4.83 17.05 -13.86
CA ILE A 5 6.00 16.16 -14.00
C ILE A 5 5.89 15.39 -15.32
N GLN A 6 7.00 15.30 -16.06
CA GLN A 6 7.10 14.47 -17.26
C GLN A 6 7.10 12.98 -16.88
N THR A 7 6.22 12.20 -17.48
CA THR A 7 6.15 10.75 -17.27
C THR A 7 7.19 10.01 -18.13
N GLY A 8 7.48 8.76 -17.77
CA GLY A 8 8.48 7.94 -18.46
C GLY A 8 8.61 6.56 -17.83
N LYS A 9 9.77 5.92 -18.02
CA LYS A 9 10.07 4.57 -17.53
C LYS A 9 9.90 4.42 -16.02
N ASP A 10 10.38 5.41 -15.28
CA ASP A 10 10.53 5.38 -13.82
C ASP A 10 9.59 6.36 -13.10
N ILE A 11 8.75 7.09 -13.85
CA ILE A 11 7.74 8.04 -13.34
C ILE A 11 6.42 7.81 -14.08
N GLY A 12 5.36 7.48 -13.36
CA GLY A 12 4.03 7.29 -13.91
C GLY A 12 2.93 7.51 -12.88
N VAL A 13 1.70 7.71 -13.36
CA VAL A 13 0.51 7.90 -12.52
C VAL A 13 -0.15 6.53 -12.28
N VAL A 14 -0.55 6.29 -11.04
CA VAL A 14 -1.32 5.11 -10.61
C VAL A 14 -2.81 5.46 -10.60
N GLY A 15 -3.69 4.52 -11.00
CA GLY A 15 -5.11 4.84 -11.18
C GLY A 15 -5.88 5.01 -9.87
N LEU A 16 -6.91 5.87 -9.88
CA LEU A 16 -7.92 5.95 -8.83
C LEU A 16 -9.01 4.88 -9.04
N PRO A 17 -9.64 4.37 -7.97
CA PRO A 17 -10.69 3.36 -8.07
C PRO A 17 -11.99 3.96 -8.60
N LYS A 18 -12.46 3.48 -9.77
CA LYS A 18 -13.69 3.95 -10.43
C LYS A 18 -15.00 3.42 -9.85
N VAL A 19 -14.93 2.64 -8.77
CA VAL A 19 -16.07 1.99 -8.12
C VAL A 19 -15.87 2.10 -6.62
N LEU A 20 -16.92 2.43 -5.88
CA LEU A 20 -16.86 2.63 -4.42
C LEU A 20 -16.53 1.35 -3.64
N THR A 21 -16.76 0.17 -4.23
CA THR A 21 -16.55 -1.13 -3.59
C THR A 21 -15.07 -1.52 -3.48
N PRO A 22 -14.62 -2.12 -2.36
CA PRO A 22 -13.26 -2.66 -2.23
C PRO A 22 -12.99 -3.83 -3.21
N PRO A 23 -11.72 -4.08 -3.58
CA PRO A 23 -11.37 -5.24 -4.40
C PRO A 23 -11.72 -6.58 -3.73
N PRO A 24 -12.07 -7.63 -4.51
CA PRO A 24 -12.44 -8.94 -3.97
C PRO A 24 -11.42 -9.54 -3.00
N TYR A 25 -11.89 -10.23 -1.96
CA TYR A 25 -11.03 -10.95 -1.01
C TYR A 25 -10.07 -11.91 -1.73
N GLY A 26 -8.80 -11.93 -1.30
CA GLY A 26 -7.73 -12.66 -1.96
C GLY A 26 -7.07 -11.94 -3.14
N THR A 27 -7.58 -10.76 -3.56
CA THR A 27 -6.89 -9.88 -4.54
C THR A 27 -5.47 -9.61 -4.10
N ARG A 28 -4.53 -9.69 -5.05
CA ARG A 28 -3.10 -9.49 -4.80
C ARG A 28 -2.76 -8.02 -5.01
N CYS A 29 -2.10 -7.45 -4.03
CA CYS A 29 -1.75 -6.03 -3.99
C CYS A 29 -0.26 -5.88 -3.64
N PHE A 30 0.24 -4.68 -3.81
CA PHE A 30 1.62 -4.29 -3.55
C PHE A 30 1.61 -3.07 -2.64
N PHE A 31 2.42 -3.07 -1.60
CA PHE A 31 2.70 -1.88 -0.81
C PHE A 31 4.14 -1.45 -1.07
N LEU A 32 4.42 -0.15 -1.09
CA LEU A 32 5.76 0.39 -1.32
C LEU A 32 6.03 1.63 -0.45
N GLY A 33 7.28 1.75 0.05
CA GLY A 33 7.68 2.82 0.96
C GLY A 33 9.20 2.90 1.22
N TRP A 34 9.60 4.02 1.83
CA TRP A 34 10.98 4.32 2.25
C TRP A 34 11.13 4.24 3.79
N GLY A 35 10.28 3.46 4.46
CA GLY A 35 10.32 3.30 5.91
C GLY A 35 11.70 2.94 6.44
N TYR A 36 11.99 3.45 7.63
CA TYR A 36 13.25 3.25 8.34
C TYR A 36 13.63 1.77 8.36
N SER A 37 14.81 1.45 7.86
CA SER A 37 15.44 0.14 8.03
C SER A 37 16.87 0.36 8.48
N GLU A 38 17.33 -0.49 9.39
CA GLU A 38 18.72 -0.56 9.87
C GLU A 38 19.73 -0.61 8.72
N SER A 39 19.35 -1.22 7.58
CA SER A 39 20.18 -1.37 6.39
C SER A 39 20.33 -0.11 5.52
N SER A 40 19.28 0.72 5.40
CA SER A 40 19.30 1.97 4.61
C SER A 40 17.95 2.70 4.65
N LYS A 41 18.01 4.04 4.65
CA LYS A 41 16.87 4.96 4.45
C LYS A 41 16.68 5.45 3.00
N THR A 42 17.62 5.16 2.09
CA THR A 42 17.63 5.71 0.72
C THR A 42 17.03 4.76 -0.32
N VAL A 43 16.86 3.48 0.01
CA VAL A 43 16.36 2.45 -0.90
C VAL A 43 14.85 2.28 -0.72
N LEU A 44 14.10 2.51 -1.81
CA LEU A 44 12.67 2.17 -1.91
C LEU A 44 12.49 0.65 -1.74
N ARG A 45 11.51 0.23 -0.95
CA ARG A 45 11.18 -1.18 -0.74
C ARG A 45 9.69 -1.46 -0.92
N TRP A 46 9.32 -2.70 -1.26
CA TRP A 46 7.91 -3.04 -1.54
C TRP A 46 7.54 -4.51 -1.29
N THR A 47 6.38 -4.77 -0.67
CA THR A 47 5.89 -6.14 -0.36
C THR A 47 4.59 -6.52 -1.07
N LYS A 48 4.26 -7.82 -1.06
CA LYS A 48 3.04 -8.39 -1.60
C LYS A 48 1.98 -8.65 -0.54
N PHE A 49 0.92 -7.88 -0.62
CA PHE A 49 -0.28 -8.03 0.18
C PHE A 49 -1.34 -8.91 -0.51
N LYS A 50 -2.22 -9.51 0.29
CA LYS A 50 -3.53 -10.01 -0.13
C LYS A 50 -4.61 -9.31 0.67
N ILE A 51 -5.67 -8.85 0.01
CA ILE A 51 -6.89 -8.42 0.69
C ILE A 51 -7.46 -9.60 1.48
N LEU A 52 -7.79 -9.37 2.75
CA LEU A 52 -8.33 -10.38 3.67
C LEU A 52 -9.81 -10.13 3.96
N LYS A 53 -10.53 -11.19 4.35
CA LYS A 53 -11.85 -11.04 4.96
C LYS A 53 -11.72 -10.47 6.39
N PRO A 54 -12.75 -9.77 6.93
CA PRO A 54 -12.75 -9.29 8.31
C PRO A 54 -12.41 -10.38 9.35
N GLU A 55 -12.96 -11.58 9.21
CA GLU A 55 -12.70 -12.73 10.12
C GLU A 55 -11.22 -13.16 10.15
N GLN A 56 -10.42 -12.75 9.16
CA GLN A 56 -9.01 -13.10 9.03
C GLN A 56 -8.06 -12.03 9.59
N CYS A 57 -8.60 -10.96 10.17
CA CYS A 57 -7.87 -9.83 10.77
C CYS A 57 -8.22 -9.61 12.26
N PRO A 58 -8.11 -10.65 13.13
CA PRO A 58 -8.67 -10.65 14.48
C PRO A 58 -8.02 -9.69 15.50
N GLU A 59 -6.95 -9.01 15.12
CA GLU A 59 -6.14 -8.13 15.99
C GLU A 59 -6.09 -6.67 15.50
N VAL A 60 -6.80 -6.36 14.41
CA VAL A 60 -7.00 -4.98 13.94
C VAL A 60 -8.48 -4.65 14.10
N ASP A 61 -8.79 -3.55 14.78
CA ASP A 61 -10.18 -3.23 15.14
C ASP A 61 -10.93 -2.63 13.94
N LEU A 62 -11.36 -3.51 13.02
CA LEU A 62 -12.10 -3.26 11.78
C LEU A 62 -13.52 -2.66 11.97
N ARG A 63 -13.72 -1.87 13.04
CA ARG A 63 -14.96 -1.13 13.32
C ARG A 63 -15.04 0.21 12.61
N VAL A 64 -13.95 0.62 11.95
CA VAL A 64 -13.93 1.82 11.10
C VAL A 64 -14.48 1.48 9.72
N GLU A 65 -15.68 1.98 9.42
CA GLU A 65 -16.25 1.91 8.08
C GLU A 65 -15.34 2.66 7.10
N GLY A 66 -15.00 2.02 5.98
CA GLY A 66 -14.02 2.56 5.03
C GLY A 66 -12.57 2.19 5.29
N GLU A 67 -12.26 1.20 6.13
CA GLU A 67 -10.96 0.52 6.13
C GLU A 67 -10.98 -0.80 5.34
N ILE A 68 -9.84 -1.16 4.75
CA ILE A 68 -9.60 -2.46 4.12
C ILE A 68 -8.40 -3.14 4.77
N CYS A 69 -8.58 -4.38 5.22
CA CYS A 69 -7.48 -5.19 5.77
C CYS A 69 -6.74 -5.96 4.68
N ALA A 70 -5.41 -5.94 4.73
CA ALA A 70 -4.58 -6.78 3.89
C ALA A 70 -3.42 -7.39 4.69
N ARG A 71 -3.00 -8.61 4.31
CA ARG A 71 -1.84 -9.31 4.91
C ARG A 71 -0.77 -9.67 3.91
N ASP A 72 0.48 -9.47 4.31
CA ASP A 72 1.63 -10.11 3.70
C ASP A 72 1.64 -11.60 4.07
N SER A 73 1.06 -12.40 3.19
CA SER A 73 0.95 -13.86 3.37
C SER A 73 2.28 -14.62 3.23
N LYS A 74 3.44 -13.93 3.16
CA LYS A 74 4.76 -14.53 2.91
C LYS A 74 5.93 -13.94 3.70
N LYS A 75 5.81 -12.74 4.28
CA LYS A 75 6.87 -11.99 5.00
C LYS A 75 7.97 -11.44 4.05
N ILE A 76 7.60 -10.42 3.24
CA ILE A 76 7.69 -10.33 1.76
C ILE A 76 8.44 -9.19 0.98
N SER A 77 9.17 -8.22 1.58
CA SER A 77 9.35 -6.84 0.98
C SER A 77 10.66 -6.43 0.25
N TYR A 78 10.73 -6.26 -1.07
CA TYR A 78 12.00 -6.16 -1.84
C TYR A 78 12.67 -4.80 -2.00
N THR A 79 14.01 -4.83 -1.94
CA THR A 79 14.94 -3.82 -2.48
C THR A 79 15.22 -4.06 -3.98
N ALA A 80 14.48 -3.41 -4.88
CA ALA A 80 14.74 -3.46 -6.32
C ALA A 80 14.21 -2.18 -7.03
N PRO A 81 14.74 -1.80 -8.21
CA PRO A 81 14.22 -0.66 -8.97
C PRO A 81 12.74 -0.85 -9.35
N VAL A 82 11.86 -0.05 -8.75
CA VAL A 82 10.43 0.00 -9.08
C VAL A 82 10.23 0.94 -10.27
N THR A 83 10.36 0.39 -11.47
CA THR A 83 9.91 1.06 -12.70
C THR A 83 8.38 1.03 -12.76
N VAL A 84 7.76 1.86 -13.62
CA VAL A 84 6.31 1.82 -13.86
C VAL A 84 5.87 0.43 -14.32
N GLN A 85 6.68 -0.23 -15.16
CA GLN A 85 6.43 -1.61 -15.62
C GLN A 85 6.62 -2.67 -14.52
N SER A 86 7.47 -2.42 -13.51
CA SER A 86 7.72 -3.34 -12.38
C SER A 86 6.44 -3.55 -11.56
N ILE A 87 5.65 -2.50 -11.35
CA ILE A 87 4.37 -2.51 -10.61
C ILE A 87 3.37 -3.50 -11.23
N PHE A 88 3.36 -3.61 -12.56
CA PHE A 88 2.38 -4.45 -13.27
C PHE A 88 2.73 -5.96 -13.31
N ASN A 89 4.01 -6.36 -13.18
CA ASN A 89 4.42 -7.71 -13.59
C ASN A 89 5.09 -8.65 -12.54
N TYR A 90 5.84 -8.18 -11.53
CA TYR A 90 6.84 -9.06 -10.85
C TYR A 90 6.68 -9.34 -9.33
N ARG A 91 7.65 -10.08 -8.73
CA ARG A 91 7.63 -10.76 -7.41
C ARG A 91 9.04 -10.76 -6.75
N PHE A 92 9.10 -11.02 -5.42
CA PHE A 92 10.27 -11.45 -4.57
C PHE A 92 11.27 -10.29 -3.88
N LEU A 93 12.14 -9.84 -1.73
CA LEU A 93 12.17 -10.01 -0.16
C LEU A 93 13.16 -8.90 0.42
N HIS A 94 13.24 -8.26 1.64
CA HIS A 94 12.47 -8.03 2.92
C HIS A 94 12.64 -6.56 3.51
N ILE A 95 11.75 -6.05 4.42
CA ILE A 95 12.00 -4.95 5.40
C ILE A 95 11.46 -5.29 6.79
N THR A 96 12.07 -4.73 7.84
CA THR A 96 11.61 -4.72 9.23
C THR A 96 11.98 -3.40 9.93
N CYS A 97 11.23 -3.09 10.99
CA CYS A 97 11.81 -2.55 12.23
C CYS A 97 10.99 -2.90 13.49
N ASP A 98 10.45 -4.12 13.55
CA ASP A 98 10.02 -4.83 14.77
C ASP A 98 9.89 -6.33 14.42
N PRO A 99 10.13 -7.32 15.32
CA PRO A 99 10.06 -8.74 14.97
C PRO A 99 8.64 -9.26 14.64
N GLY A 100 7.61 -8.42 14.80
CA GLY A 100 6.25 -8.64 14.28
C GLY A 100 5.85 -7.76 13.10
N SER A 101 6.56 -6.65 12.84
CA SER A 101 6.11 -5.59 11.92
C SER A 101 6.87 -5.56 10.60
N ILE A 102 6.09 -5.59 9.51
CA ILE A 102 6.52 -5.38 8.12
C ILE A 102 6.52 -3.90 7.70
N PHE A 103 6.09 -2.99 8.57
CA PHE A 103 6.04 -1.55 8.35
C PHE A 103 6.92 -0.80 9.34
N SER A 104 7.51 0.30 8.90
CA SER A 104 8.52 1.04 9.64
C SER A 104 8.22 2.55 9.63
N LYS A 105 8.88 3.30 10.53
CA LYS A 105 8.72 4.77 10.61
C LYS A 105 9.11 5.42 9.27
N GLY A 106 8.15 6.01 8.57
CA GLY A 106 8.31 6.57 7.22
C GLY A 106 7.58 5.81 6.09
N ASP A 107 6.95 4.66 6.37
CA ASP A 107 6.06 4.00 5.41
C ASP A 107 4.64 4.60 5.38
N SER A 108 4.26 5.38 6.41
CA SER A 108 2.95 6.07 6.48
C SER A 108 2.77 7.02 5.29
N GLY A 109 1.59 6.99 4.67
CA GLY A 109 1.31 7.67 3.40
C GLY A 109 1.69 6.84 2.15
N GLY A 110 2.38 5.71 2.30
CA GLY A 110 2.66 4.78 1.20
C GLY A 110 1.38 4.13 0.64
N PRO A 111 1.31 3.87 -0.68
CA PRO A 111 0.13 3.31 -1.31
C PRO A 111 0.09 1.78 -1.26
N LEU A 112 -1.10 1.23 -0.97
CA LEU A 112 -1.47 -0.15 -1.29
C LEU A 112 -2.12 -0.17 -2.68
N VAL A 113 -1.40 -0.71 -3.67
CA VAL A 113 -1.82 -0.76 -5.08
C VAL A 113 -2.29 -2.17 -5.44
N CYS A 114 -3.52 -2.30 -5.91
CA CYS A 114 -4.11 -3.55 -6.39
C CYS A 114 -4.41 -3.40 -7.90
N ASN A 115 -3.89 -4.29 -8.75
CA ASN A 115 -4.11 -4.27 -10.21
C ASN A 115 -3.83 -2.90 -10.91
N GLY A 116 -2.88 -2.11 -10.39
CA GLY A 116 -2.57 -0.77 -10.92
C GLY A 116 -3.45 0.37 -10.41
N ILE A 117 -4.35 0.10 -9.46
CA ILE A 117 -5.24 1.05 -8.81
C ILE A 117 -4.83 1.25 -7.34
N VAL A 118 -4.74 2.49 -6.87
CA VAL A 118 -4.56 2.76 -5.42
C VAL A 118 -5.82 2.33 -4.69
N THR A 119 -5.68 1.36 -3.80
CA THR A 119 -6.79 0.79 -3.03
C THR A 119 -6.78 1.30 -1.59
N GLY A 120 -5.60 1.47 -0.99
CA GLY A 120 -5.47 1.98 0.37
C GLY A 120 -4.23 2.84 0.54
N ILE A 121 -4.20 3.63 1.61
CA ILE A 121 -3.03 4.39 2.07
C ILE A 121 -2.64 3.86 3.45
N LEU A 122 -1.34 3.69 3.74
CA LEU A 122 -0.93 3.23 5.08
C LEU A 122 -1.03 4.36 6.10
N GLN A 123 -1.73 4.11 7.21
CA GLN A 123 -1.82 5.02 8.34
C GLN A 123 -0.78 4.70 9.43
N ILE A 124 -0.28 5.75 10.10
CA ILE A 124 0.58 5.60 11.28
C ILE A 124 -0.16 4.89 12.42
N GLY A 125 0.49 3.90 13.04
CA GLY A 125 -0.09 3.17 14.16
C GLY A 125 -1.11 2.10 13.79
N ALA A 126 -1.24 1.71 12.51
CA ALA A 126 -1.99 0.51 12.14
C ALA A 126 -1.48 -0.71 12.94
N ASN A 127 -2.37 -1.50 13.54
CA ASN A 127 -1.98 -2.67 14.33
C ASN A 127 -1.33 -3.73 13.42
N VAL A 128 0.01 -3.81 13.42
CA VAL A 128 0.75 -4.75 12.54
C VAL A 128 0.79 -6.16 13.14
N ALA A 129 -0.39 -6.73 13.31
CA ALA A 129 -0.61 -8.04 13.90
C ALA A 129 -0.54 -9.15 12.84
N ASN A 130 0.21 -10.21 13.11
CA ASN A 130 0.35 -11.36 12.21
C ASN A 130 0.65 -11.00 10.73
N HIS A 131 1.37 -9.89 10.52
CA HIS A 131 1.77 -9.32 9.22
C HIS A 131 0.58 -8.81 8.37
N ALA A 132 -0.57 -8.57 9.01
CA ALA A 132 -1.69 -7.79 8.49
C ALA A 132 -1.56 -6.31 8.90
N ALA A 133 -2.27 -5.45 8.18
CA ALA A 133 -2.62 -4.10 8.59
C ALA A 133 -3.92 -3.67 7.90
N THR A 134 -4.57 -2.64 8.44
CA THR A 134 -5.61 -1.91 7.74
C THR A 134 -5.07 -0.67 7.05
N PHE A 135 -5.84 -0.21 6.06
CA PHE A 135 -5.59 0.94 5.24
C PHE A 135 -6.94 1.65 5.03
N PRO A 136 -7.06 2.97 5.25
CA PRO A 136 -8.19 3.74 4.73
C PRO A 136 -8.37 3.48 3.22
N LEU A 137 -9.58 3.06 2.85
CA LEU A 137 -9.98 2.59 1.53
C LEU A 137 -10.19 3.80 0.61
N VAL A 138 -9.31 3.96 -0.39
CA VAL A 138 -9.28 5.15 -1.26
C VAL A 138 -10.60 5.38 -1.99
N SER A 139 -11.38 4.33 -2.26
CA SER A 139 -12.68 4.45 -2.94
C SER A 139 -13.72 5.25 -2.14
N HIS A 140 -13.59 5.38 -0.81
CA HIS A 140 -14.43 6.27 0.01
C HIS A 140 -14.09 7.76 -0.14
N TYR A 141 -12.92 8.08 -0.73
CA TYR A 141 -12.39 9.44 -0.84
C TYR A 141 -12.27 9.94 -2.28
N VAL A 142 -12.68 9.16 -3.28
CA VAL A 142 -12.48 9.50 -4.71
C VAL A 142 -13.11 10.85 -5.08
N THR A 143 -14.36 11.10 -4.68
CA THR A 143 -15.04 12.37 -4.95
C THR A 143 -14.25 13.57 -4.40
N PHE A 144 -13.81 13.49 -3.14
CA PHE A 144 -12.97 14.52 -2.50
C PHE A 144 -11.61 14.68 -3.21
N ILE A 145 -10.99 13.59 -3.68
CA ILE A 145 -9.72 13.63 -4.42
C ILE A 145 -9.92 14.27 -5.80
N GLU A 146 -11.00 13.96 -6.50
CA GLU A 146 -11.33 14.51 -7.82
C GLU A 146 -11.69 16.01 -7.72
N GLU A 147 -12.47 16.41 -6.70
CA GLU A 147 -12.75 17.81 -6.37
C GLU A 147 -11.45 18.57 -6.04
N ALA A 148 -10.62 18.07 -5.11
CA ALA A 148 -9.36 18.69 -4.72
C ALA A 148 -8.24 18.64 -5.78
N CYS A 149 -8.51 18.06 -6.96
CA CYS A 149 -7.62 18.08 -8.13
C CYS A 149 -8.23 18.84 -9.33
N ALA A 150 -9.38 19.49 -9.17
CA ALA A 150 -9.99 20.35 -10.18
C ALA A 150 -9.51 21.81 -10.11
N ASP A 151 -8.90 22.21 -8.98
CA ASP A 151 -8.29 23.53 -8.70
C ASP A 151 -6.78 23.59 -9.02
#